data_AF-A0A1F2ERJ2-F1
#
_entry.id   AF-A0A1F2ERJ2-F1
#
_cell.length_a   1.000
_cell.length_b   1.000
_cell.length_c   1.000
_cell.angle_alpha   90.00
_cell.angle_beta   90.00
_cell.angle_gamma   90.00
#
_symmetry.space_group_name_H-M   'P 1'
#
loop_
_entity.id
_entity.type
_entity.pdbx_description
1 polymer ?
#
loop_
_entity_poly.entity_id
_entity_poly.type
_entity_poly.pdbx_seq_one_letter_code
_entity_poly.pdbx_strand_id
1 'polypeptide(L)'
;MYRPLRYIAKLGQYPLYWPMNLPLLTLLLILDAPYYQIAFWIIALSFLVFIVKNSFCSNIAASKDYHGRYRLGRIPKSRKQIYDSANLTDQEIQFFRSEMAESLAHIETILNFENYNTHLNMVFKRYDMSILLKSYFQAITLAPYRLSQASDFLYQILPNLENVLKQYTNINQEMHRSPKKIQALTNLREEIANLAEQAQESFEHFIQDSK
;
A
#
# COMPACT_ATOMS: atom_id res chain seq x y z
N MET A 1 -18.43 11.40 -15.16
CA MET A 1 -17.91 12.32 -16.19
C MET A 1 -17.13 13.44 -15.51
N TYR A 2 -15.83 13.25 -15.23
CA TYR A 2 -14.96 14.27 -14.65
C TYR A 2 -13.57 14.16 -15.30
N ARG A 3 -13.38 14.88 -16.41
CA ARG A 3 -12.15 14.91 -17.22
C ARG A 3 -11.13 16.04 -16.92
N PRO A 4 -11.28 16.98 -15.96
CA PRO A 4 -10.30 18.08 -15.85
C PRO A 4 -9.03 17.73 -15.05
N LEU A 5 -9.01 16.67 -14.24
CA LEU A 5 -7.89 16.36 -13.33
C LEU A 5 -6.64 15.76 -14.01
N ARG A 6 -6.74 15.35 -15.28
CA ARG A 6 -5.60 14.76 -16.02
C ARG A 6 -4.61 15.80 -16.57
N TYR A 7 -4.99 17.07 -16.63
CA TYR A 7 -4.09 18.14 -17.09
C TYR A 7 -3.12 18.61 -15.99
N ILE A 8 -3.51 18.50 -14.73
CA ILE A 8 -2.67 18.94 -13.59
C ILE A 8 -1.49 17.98 -13.38
N ALA A 9 -1.67 16.68 -13.65
CA ALA A 9 -0.61 15.67 -13.49
C ALA A 9 0.53 15.80 -14.53
N LYS A 10 0.31 16.47 -15.68
CA LYS A 10 1.37 16.73 -16.67
C LYS A 10 2.18 17.99 -16.38
N LEU A 11 1.67 18.92 -15.56
CA LEU A 11 2.39 20.12 -15.15
C LEU A 11 3.50 19.84 -14.13
N GLY A 12 3.44 18.70 -13.42
CA GLY A 12 4.45 18.29 -12.44
C GLY A 12 5.71 17.61 -13.02
N GLN A 13 5.82 17.49 -14.35
CA GLN A 13 6.99 16.89 -15.03
C GLN A 13 7.93 17.93 -15.67
N TYR A 14 7.62 19.23 -15.56
CA TYR A 14 8.54 20.25 -16.05
C TYR A 14 9.59 20.55 -14.97
N PRO A 15 10.90 20.53 -15.29
CA PRO A 15 11.91 21.05 -14.38
C PRO A 15 11.58 22.50 -14.08
N LEU A 16 11.43 22.82 -12.79
CA LEU A 16 11.07 24.14 -12.27
C LEU A 16 12.23 25.15 -12.41
N TYR A 17 12.89 25.19 -13.56
CA TYR A 17 13.91 26.15 -13.93
C TYR A 17 13.74 26.48 -15.42
N TRP A 18 13.05 27.60 -15.69
CA TRP A 18 12.89 28.31 -16.99
C TRP A 18 11.81 27.79 -17.98
N PRO A 19 10.92 28.64 -18.57
CA PRO A 19 10.78 30.11 -18.49
C PRO A 19 9.47 30.58 -17.81
N MET A 20 8.76 29.73 -17.07
CA MET A 20 7.43 30.08 -16.53
C MET A 20 7.46 31.01 -15.30
N ASN A 21 8.64 31.25 -14.73
CA ASN A 21 8.82 32.14 -13.58
C ASN A 21 9.07 33.59 -14.00
N LEU A 22 9.48 33.83 -15.25
CA LEU A 22 9.75 35.18 -15.78
C LEU A 22 8.50 36.07 -15.74
N PRO A 23 7.32 35.66 -16.24
CA PRO A 23 6.16 36.54 -16.23
C PRO A 23 5.63 36.81 -14.80
N LEU A 24 5.76 35.84 -13.89
CA LEU A 24 5.40 36.00 -12.47
C LEU A 24 6.37 36.96 -11.75
N LEU A 25 7.68 36.86 -12.01
CA LEU A 25 8.69 37.80 -11.50
C LEU A 25 8.48 39.21 -12.04
N THR A 26 8.13 39.36 -13.33
CA THR A 26 7.85 40.68 -13.91
C THR A 26 6.54 41.30 -13.42
N LEU A 27 5.52 40.48 -13.18
CA LEU A 27 4.22 40.97 -12.67
C LEU A 27 4.28 41.32 -11.18
N LEU A 28 5.20 40.69 -10.42
CA LEU A 28 5.47 40.99 -9.01
C LEU A 28 6.42 42.17 -8.77
N LEU A 29 7.30 42.49 -9.72
CA LEU A 29 8.14 43.71 -9.66
C LEU A 29 7.35 45.02 -9.88
N ILE A 30 6.12 44.93 -10.40
CA ILE A 30 5.24 46.08 -10.67
C ILE A 30 4.37 46.45 -9.46
N LEU A 31 4.18 45.52 -8.50
CA LEU A 31 3.62 45.85 -7.19
C LEU A 31 4.81 46.12 -6.24
N ASP A 32 4.85 47.24 -5.54
CA ASP A 32 5.82 47.61 -4.48
C ASP A 32 5.78 46.66 -3.25
N ALA A 33 5.67 45.36 -3.47
CA ALA A 33 5.69 44.35 -2.44
C ALA A 33 7.14 44.17 -1.94
N PRO A 34 7.37 44.25 -0.62
CA PRO A 34 8.70 44.09 -0.06
C PRO A 34 9.21 42.67 -0.35
N TYR A 35 10.37 42.58 -1.00
CA TYR A 35 10.97 41.33 -1.50
C TYR A 35 11.09 40.21 -0.43
N TYR A 36 11.19 40.59 0.84
CA TYR A 36 11.23 39.66 1.97
C TYR A 36 9.94 38.83 2.13
N GLN A 37 8.77 39.41 1.86
CA GLN A 37 7.50 38.67 1.94
C GLN A 37 7.44 37.62 0.84
N ILE A 38 7.95 37.93 -0.36
CA ILE A 38 7.97 37.03 -1.51
C ILE A 38 8.92 35.85 -1.25
N ALA A 39 10.13 36.14 -0.77
CA ALA A 39 11.11 35.11 -0.40
C ALA A 39 10.56 34.16 0.67
N PHE A 40 9.85 34.69 1.67
CA PHE A 40 9.20 33.90 2.71
C PHE A 40 8.18 32.90 2.13
N TRP A 41 7.29 33.33 1.23
CA TRP A 41 6.29 32.43 0.64
C TRP A 41 6.90 31.34 -0.25
N ILE A 42 7.97 31.64 -0.98
CA ILE A 42 8.68 30.64 -1.81
C ILE A 42 9.36 29.57 -0.94
N ILE A 43 10.00 30.00 0.15
CA ILE A 43 10.63 29.09 1.11
C ILE A 43 9.56 28.27 1.84
N ALA A 44 8.45 28.91 2.26
CA ALA A 44 7.35 28.25 2.93
C ALA A 44 6.67 27.19 2.05
N LEU A 45 6.45 27.48 0.76
CA LEU A 45 5.90 26.53 -0.20
C LEU A 45 6.83 25.31 -0.39
N SER A 46 8.13 25.57 -0.56
CA SER A 46 9.16 24.52 -0.68
C SER A 46 9.22 23.64 0.58
N PHE A 47 9.13 24.26 1.76
CA PHE A 47 9.13 23.57 3.04
C PHE A 47 7.86 22.74 3.26
N LEU A 48 6.70 23.24 2.84
CA LEU A 48 5.43 22.53 2.90
C LEU A 48 5.46 21.27 2.03
N VAL A 49 5.98 21.36 0.80
CA VAL A 49 6.18 20.19 -0.08
C VAL A 49 7.14 19.18 0.54
N PHE A 50 8.22 19.65 1.18
CA PHE A 50 9.16 18.79 1.90
C PHE A 50 8.51 18.06 3.08
N ILE A 51 7.71 18.75 3.91
CA ILE A 51 6.97 18.15 5.04
C ILE A 51 5.97 17.10 4.55
N VAL A 52 5.21 17.40 3.49
CA VAL A 52 4.25 16.43 2.93
C VAL A 52 4.97 15.19 2.42
N LYS A 53 6.08 15.35 1.68
CA LYS A 53 6.88 14.22 1.20
C LYS A 53 7.48 13.40 2.36
N ASN A 54 8.06 14.06 3.36
CA ASN A 54 8.68 13.41 4.50
C ASN A 54 7.66 12.69 5.39
N SER A 55 6.50 13.31 5.64
CA SER A 55 5.44 12.72 6.48
C SER A 55 4.72 11.55 5.80
N PHE A 56 4.59 11.57 4.47
CA PHE A 56 4.03 10.46 3.71
C PHE A 56 5.01 9.26 3.63
N CYS A 57 6.32 9.51 3.63
CA CYS A 57 7.34 8.46 3.59
C CYS A 57 7.74 7.92 4.98
N SER A 58 7.75 8.75 6.02
CA SER A 58 8.12 8.32 7.39
C SER A 58 7.08 7.40 8.02
N ASN A 59 5.83 7.43 7.55
CA ASN A 59 4.77 6.53 8.00
C ASN A 59 4.91 5.08 7.47
N ILE A 60 5.86 4.83 6.56
CA ILE A 60 6.11 3.51 5.97
C ILE A 60 7.21 2.75 6.74
N ALA A 61 8.00 3.43 7.58
CA ALA A 61 9.20 2.87 8.24
C ALA A 61 9.04 2.58 9.75
N ALA A 62 7.82 2.59 10.30
CA ALA A 62 7.58 2.05 11.64
C ALA A 62 7.17 0.59 11.50
N SER A 63 8.11 -0.35 11.73
CA SER A 63 7.78 -1.74 12.01
C SER A 63 6.92 -1.77 13.28
N LYS A 64 5.61 -1.66 13.10
CA LYS A 64 4.65 -1.72 14.19
C LYS A 64 4.55 -3.16 14.63
N ASP A 65 4.86 -3.40 15.89
CA ASP A 65 4.48 -4.58 16.64
C ASP A 65 2.97 -4.85 16.40
N TYR A 66 2.68 -5.78 15.48
CA TYR A 66 1.31 -6.10 15.08
C TYR A 66 0.58 -6.86 16.20
N HIS A 67 1.30 -7.53 17.09
CA HIS A 67 0.72 -8.22 18.25
C HIS A 67 0.21 -7.23 19.32
N GLY A 68 0.83 -6.05 19.47
CA GLY A 68 0.44 -5.07 20.49
C GLY A 68 -0.84 -4.27 20.19
N ARG A 69 -1.22 -4.10 18.92
CA ARG A 69 -2.34 -3.21 18.51
C ARG A 69 -3.71 -3.87 18.48
N TYR A 70 -3.78 -5.19 18.37
CA TYR A 70 -5.02 -5.92 18.54
C TYR A 70 -5.06 -6.48 19.95
N ARG A 71 -5.29 -5.61 20.95
CA ARG A 71 -5.87 -6.07 22.22
C ARG A 71 -7.18 -6.75 21.85
N LEU A 72 -7.17 -8.08 21.76
CA LEU A 72 -8.30 -8.90 21.35
C LEU A 72 -9.40 -8.72 22.39
N GLY A 73 -10.15 -7.64 22.24
CA GLY A 73 -11.26 -7.30 23.10
C GLY A 73 -12.37 -8.33 22.96
N ARG A 74 -13.47 -8.06 23.66
CA ARG A 74 -14.66 -8.91 23.68
C ARG A 74 -15.08 -9.31 22.26
N ILE A 75 -15.31 -10.61 22.06
CA ILE A 75 -15.77 -11.17 20.78
C ILE A 75 -17.15 -10.57 20.44
N PRO A 76 -17.30 -9.94 19.26
CA PRO A 76 -18.61 -9.46 18.81
C PRO A 76 -19.60 -10.62 18.69
N LYS A 77 -20.87 -10.39 19.04
CA LYS A 77 -21.91 -11.44 18.98
C LYS A 77 -22.03 -12.09 17.60
N SER A 78 -21.84 -11.32 16.53
CA SER A 78 -21.88 -11.79 15.14
C SER A 78 -20.76 -12.79 14.80
N ARG A 79 -19.57 -12.64 15.40
CA ARG A 79 -18.44 -13.55 15.18
C ARG A 79 -18.50 -14.77 16.09
N LYS A 80 -19.12 -14.63 17.27
CA LYS A 80 -19.28 -15.73 18.22
C LYS A 80 -20.00 -16.94 17.61
N GLN A 81 -21.08 -16.70 16.86
CA GLN A 81 -21.83 -17.77 16.19
C GLN A 81 -20.97 -18.59 15.21
N ILE A 82 -20.05 -17.94 14.50
CA ILE A 82 -19.14 -18.60 13.56
C ILE A 82 -18.18 -19.52 14.33
N TYR A 83 -17.60 -19.03 15.42
CA TYR A 83 -16.68 -19.82 16.25
C TYR A 83 -17.38 -20.99 16.95
N ASP A 84 -18.58 -20.73 17.50
CA ASP A 84 -19.41 -21.74 18.14
C ASP A 84 -19.75 -22.85 17.12
N SER A 85 -20.11 -22.47 15.88
CA SER A 85 -20.42 -23.44 14.80
C SER A 85 -19.21 -24.24 14.32
N ALA A 86 -18.00 -23.72 14.51
CA ALA A 86 -16.74 -24.37 14.16
C ALA A 86 -16.18 -25.24 15.30
N ASN A 87 -16.87 -25.33 16.45
CA ASN A 87 -16.44 -26.07 17.64
C ASN A 87 -15.02 -25.71 18.13
N LEU A 88 -14.61 -24.46 17.97
CA LEU A 88 -13.29 -23.98 18.40
C LEU A 88 -13.26 -23.73 19.91
N THR A 89 -12.15 -24.11 20.54
CA THR A 89 -11.85 -23.75 21.93
C THR A 89 -11.49 -22.27 22.06
N ASP A 90 -11.60 -21.70 23.26
CA ASP A 90 -11.24 -20.30 23.50
C ASP A 90 -9.78 -19.97 23.10
N GLN A 91 -8.87 -20.93 23.28
CA GLN A 91 -7.47 -20.80 22.87
C GLN A 91 -7.32 -20.77 21.35
N GLU A 92 -8.00 -21.66 20.63
CA GLU A 92 -8.00 -21.66 19.16
C GLU A 92 -8.66 -20.41 18.59
N ILE A 93 -9.73 -19.91 19.24
CA ILE A 93 -10.35 -18.63 18.86
C ILE A 93 -9.36 -17.48 19.03
N GLN A 94 -8.62 -17.45 20.15
CA GLN A 94 -7.62 -16.41 20.38
C GLN A 94 -6.50 -16.47 19.35
N PHE A 95 -5.97 -17.67 19.09
CA PHE A 95 -4.95 -17.90 18.05
C PHE A 95 -5.46 -17.49 16.68
N PHE A 96 -6.62 -17.99 16.24
CA PHE A 96 -7.22 -17.61 14.97
C PHE A 96 -7.35 -16.09 14.82
N ARG A 97 -7.79 -15.41 15.88
CA ARG A 97 -7.94 -13.96 15.87
C ARG A 97 -6.60 -13.22 15.83
N SER A 98 -5.53 -13.74 16.44
CA SER A 98 -4.20 -13.14 16.28
C SER A 98 -3.70 -13.26 14.85
N GLU A 99 -3.86 -14.44 14.24
CA GLU A 99 -3.44 -14.68 12.86
C GLU A 99 -4.18 -13.76 11.88
N MET A 100 -5.50 -13.61 12.05
CA MET A 100 -6.30 -12.72 11.20
C MET A 100 -5.97 -11.25 11.42
N ALA A 101 -5.64 -10.86 12.65
CA ALA A 101 -5.25 -9.50 12.97
C ALA A 101 -3.92 -9.11 12.30
N GLU A 102 -2.93 -10.00 12.36
CA GLU A 102 -1.64 -9.83 11.68
C GLU A 102 -1.80 -9.80 10.15
N SER A 103 -2.53 -10.77 9.61
CA SER A 103 -2.80 -10.88 8.17
C SER A 103 -3.55 -9.67 7.61
N LEU A 104 -4.51 -9.14 8.36
CA LEU A 104 -5.21 -7.90 7.98
C LEU A 104 -4.24 -6.73 7.88
N ALA A 105 -3.28 -6.66 8.80
CA ALA A 105 -2.31 -5.57 8.84
C ALA A 105 -1.30 -5.65 7.67
N HIS A 106 -0.92 -6.86 7.26
CA HIS A 106 -0.18 -7.09 6.02
C HIS A 106 -0.99 -6.62 4.81
N ILE A 107 -2.26 -7.02 4.70
CA ILE A 107 -3.14 -6.61 3.60
C ILE A 107 -3.26 -5.08 3.54
N GLU A 108 -3.58 -4.42 4.65
CA GLU A 108 -3.67 -2.96 4.69
C GLU A 108 -2.38 -2.28 4.21
N THR A 109 -1.22 -2.81 4.62
CA THR A 109 0.08 -2.29 4.20
C THR A 109 0.30 -2.49 2.69
N ILE A 110 -0.02 -3.66 2.15
CA ILE A 110 0.06 -3.96 0.71
C ILE A 110 -0.81 -3.00 -0.11
N LEU A 111 -2.05 -2.77 0.32
CA LEU A 111 -3.00 -1.92 -0.41
C LEU A 111 -2.58 -0.45 -0.47
N ASN A 112 -1.78 0.02 0.48
CA ASN A 112 -1.21 1.37 0.42
C ASN A 112 -0.27 1.58 -0.78
N PHE A 113 0.24 0.50 -1.39
CA PHE A 113 1.11 0.57 -2.57
C PHE A 113 0.37 0.58 -3.91
N GLU A 114 -0.94 0.32 -3.94
CA GLU A 114 -1.73 0.16 -5.17
C GLU A 114 -1.58 1.36 -6.14
N ASN A 115 -1.49 2.57 -5.58
CA ASN A 115 -1.38 3.81 -6.35
C ASN A 115 0.01 4.47 -6.26
N TYR A 116 1.05 3.74 -5.83
CA TYR A 116 2.40 4.30 -5.66
C TYR A 116 2.97 4.86 -6.97
N ASN A 117 2.88 4.12 -8.07
CA ASN A 117 3.22 4.60 -9.41
C ASN A 117 2.42 3.85 -10.49
N THR A 118 2.49 4.30 -11.74
CA THR A 118 1.75 3.67 -12.85
C THR A 118 2.16 2.22 -13.09
N HIS A 119 3.42 1.86 -12.89
CA HIS A 119 3.92 0.50 -13.13
C HIS A 119 3.38 -0.52 -12.13
N LEU A 120 3.39 -0.21 -10.83
CA LEU A 120 2.77 -1.06 -9.82
C LEU A 120 1.25 -1.11 -9.97
N ASN A 121 0.60 0.04 -10.22
CA ASN A 121 -0.85 0.08 -10.39
C ASN A 121 -1.32 -0.85 -11.53
N MET A 122 -0.56 -0.93 -12.63
CA MET A 122 -0.85 -1.89 -13.70
C MET A 122 -0.78 -3.35 -13.25
N VAL A 123 0.16 -3.71 -12.37
CA VAL A 123 0.25 -5.07 -11.81
C VAL A 123 -0.92 -5.32 -10.86
N PHE A 124 -1.21 -4.41 -9.93
CA PHE A 124 -2.35 -4.53 -9.01
C PHE A 124 -3.67 -4.72 -9.75
N LYS A 125 -3.90 -3.95 -10.82
CA LYS A 125 -5.11 -4.06 -11.64
C LYS A 125 -5.17 -5.32 -12.49
N ARG A 126 -4.04 -5.84 -12.94
CA ARG A 126 -4.02 -7.07 -13.74
C ARG A 126 -4.60 -8.26 -12.96
N TYR A 127 -4.30 -8.33 -11.67
CA TYR A 127 -4.72 -9.43 -10.79
C TYR A 127 -5.89 -9.05 -9.87
N ASP A 128 -6.50 -7.88 -10.07
CA ASP A 128 -7.51 -7.34 -9.16
C ASP A 128 -7.12 -7.49 -7.67
N MET A 129 -5.84 -7.23 -7.36
CA MET A 129 -5.19 -7.67 -6.13
C MET A 129 -5.91 -7.20 -4.86
N SER A 130 -6.48 -5.99 -4.89
CA SER A 130 -7.28 -5.44 -3.78
C SER A 130 -8.51 -6.29 -3.49
N ILE A 131 -9.19 -6.75 -4.54
CA ILE A 131 -10.39 -7.59 -4.42
C ILE A 131 -9.96 -9.00 -4.00
N LEU A 132 -8.94 -9.57 -4.62
CA LEU A 132 -8.41 -10.89 -4.29
C LEU A 132 -8.04 -11.02 -2.81
N LEU A 133 -7.15 -10.16 -2.30
CA LEU A 133 -6.66 -10.24 -0.93
C LEU A 133 -7.79 -10.08 0.10
N LYS A 134 -8.72 -9.14 -0.14
CA LYS A 134 -9.87 -8.92 0.74
C LYS A 134 -10.86 -10.09 0.72
N SER A 135 -11.11 -10.64 -0.47
CA SER A 135 -12.05 -11.76 -0.64
C SER A 135 -11.50 -13.03 -0.01
N TYR A 136 -10.20 -13.30 -0.19
CA TYR A 136 -9.54 -14.44 0.43
C TYR A 136 -9.55 -14.29 1.96
N PHE A 137 -9.15 -13.12 2.48
CA PHE A 137 -9.23 -12.85 3.92
C PHE A 137 -10.65 -13.06 4.47
N GLN A 138 -11.67 -12.53 3.78
CA GLN A 138 -13.05 -12.70 4.19
C GLN A 138 -13.46 -14.18 4.21
N ALA A 139 -13.10 -14.96 3.18
CA ALA A 139 -13.39 -16.38 3.10
C ALA A 139 -12.77 -17.16 4.28
N ILE A 140 -11.52 -16.86 4.63
CA ILE A 140 -10.86 -17.45 5.80
C ILE A 140 -11.59 -17.07 7.10
N THR A 141 -12.03 -15.81 7.24
CA THR A 141 -12.77 -15.35 8.43
C THR A 141 -14.15 -15.99 8.60
N LEU A 142 -14.71 -16.57 7.54
CA LEU A 142 -15.98 -17.28 7.56
C LEU A 142 -15.81 -18.79 7.85
N ALA A 143 -14.62 -19.35 7.59
CA ALA A 143 -14.32 -20.76 7.78
C ALA A 143 -13.06 -20.96 8.65
N PRO A 144 -13.12 -20.62 9.95
CA PRO A 144 -11.93 -20.62 10.81
C PRO A 144 -11.32 -22.01 11.03
N TYR A 145 -12.11 -23.08 10.91
CA TYR A 145 -11.62 -24.47 10.98
C TYR A 145 -10.69 -24.86 9.81
N ARG A 146 -10.67 -24.05 8.74
CA ARG A 146 -9.85 -24.28 7.53
C ARG A 146 -8.58 -23.44 7.53
N LEU A 147 -8.20 -22.87 8.68
CA LEU A 147 -7.01 -22.01 8.80
C LEU A 147 -5.74 -22.68 8.23
N SER A 148 -5.58 -23.98 8.45
CA SER A 148 -4.43 -24.76 7.94
C SER A 148 -4.32 -24.73 6.41
N GLN A 149 -5.45 -24.73 5.70
CA GLN A 149 -5.49 -24.68 4.23
C GLN A 149 -5.09 -23.31 3.68
N ALA A 150 -5.21 -22.25 4.49
CA ALA A 150 -4.79 -20.91 4.13
C ALA A 150 -3.40 -20.54 4.67
N SER A 151 -2.67 -21.49 5.29
CA SER A 151 -1.39 -21.22 5.95
C SER A 151 -0.35 -20.60 5.01
N ASP A 152 -0.21 -21.10 3.79
CA ASP A 152 0.72 -20.55 2.80
C ASP A 152 0.39 -19.09 2.47
N PHE A 153 -0.90 -18.76 2.33
CA PHE A 153 -1.33 -17.39 2.09
C PHE A 153 -0.95 -16.46 3.25
N LEU A 154 -1.22 -16.88 4.48
CA LEU A 154 -1.03 -16.07 5.68
C LEU A 154 0.46 -15.87 6.03
N TYR A 155 1.26 -16.93 5.92
CA TYR A 155 2.65 -16.92 6.41
C TYR A 155 3.71 -16.72 5.34
N GLN A 156 3.41 -17.01 4.07
CA GLN A 156 4.37 -16.88 2.99
C GLN A 156 3.96 -15.76 2.04
N ILE A 157 2.77 -15.86 1.44
CA ILE A 157 2.37 -14.96 0.35
C ILE A 157 2.23 -13.52 0.84
N LEU A 158 1.46 -13.27 1.91
CA LEU A 158 1.25 -11.91 2.43
C LEU A 158 2.55 -11.25 2.90
N PRO A 159 3.37 -11.87 3.77
CA PRO A 159 4.62 -11.24 4.22
C PRO A 159 5.61 -11.02 3.08
N ASN A 160 5.74 -11.98 2.15
CA ASN A 160 6.64 -11.83 1.00
C ASN A 160 6.17 -10.72 0.06
N LEU A 161 4.87 -10.65 -0.24
CA LEU A 161 4.31 -9.61 -1.09
C LEU A 161 4.55 -8.22 -0.49
N GLU A 162 4.32 -8.04 0.81
CA GLU A 162 4.64 -6.78 1.49
C GLU A 162 6.14 -6.45 1.40
N ASN A 163 7.02 -7.43 1.63
CA ASN A 163 8.46 -7.24 1.59
C ASN A 163 8.95 -6.84 0.19
N VAL A 164 8.48 -7.49 -0.87
CA VAL A 164 8.87 -7.19 -2.26
C VAL A 164 8.36 -5.80 -2.66
N LEU A 165 7.15 -5.42 -2.24
CA LEU A 165 6.63 -4.06 -2.47
C LEU A 165 7.47 -2.99 -1.76
N LYS A 166 7.85 -3.22 -0.50
CA LYS A 166 8.77 -2.34 0.23
C LYS A 166 10.11 -2.20 -0.50
N GLN A 167 10.71 -3.32 -0.92
CA GLN A 167 11.96 -3.31 -1.69
C GLN A 167 11.82 -2.52 -3.00
N TYR A 168 10.73 -2.74 -3.74
CA TYR A 168 10.45 -1.99 -4.98
C TYR A 168 10.40 -0.49 -4.73
N THR A 169 9.68 -0.05 -3.69
CA THR A 169 9.56 1.38 -3.39
C THR A 169 10.90 2.00 -2.98
N ASN A 170 11.70 1.30 -2.16
CA ASN A 170 13.02 1.72 -1.74
C ASN A 170 13.96 1.93 -2.95
N ILE A 171 14.07 0.95 -3.84
CA ILE A 171 14.89 1.08 -5.06
C ILE A 171 14.36 2.18 -5.97
N ASN A 172 13.03 2.30 -6.10
CA ASN A 172 12.43 3.32 -6.95
C ASN A 172 12.76 4.75 -6.49
N GLN A 173 12.93 4.98 -5.18
CA GLN A 173 13.26 6.30 -4.61
C GLN A 173 14.71 6.76 -4.83
N GLU A 174 15.63 5.85 -5.17
CA GLU A 174 17.03 6.22 -5.42
C GLU A 174 17.14 7.25 -6.56
N MET A 175 17.88 8.36 -6.37
CA MET A 175 17.90 9.46 -7.37
C MET A 175 18.57 9.08 -8.69
N HIS A 176 19.47 8.10 -8.66
CA HIS A 176 20.25 7.67 -9.81
C HIS A 176 19.44 6.74 -10.72
N ARG A 177 19.29 7.11 -11.99
CA ARG A 177 18.76 6.21 -13.02
C ARG A 177 19.91 5.40 -13.64
N SER A 178 19.97 4.10 -13.38
CA SER A 178 20.83 3.14 -14.09
C SER A 178 20.03 2.07 -14.83
N PRO A 179 20.64 1.43 -15.85
CA PRO A 179 20.17 0.15 -16.37
C PRO A 179 19.96 -0.90 -15.27
N LYS A 180 20.88 -1.01 -14.30
CA LYS A 180 20.79 -1.93 -13.17
C LYS A 180 19.53 -1.69 -12.33
N LYS A 181 19.22 -0.43 -12.01
CA LYS A 181 17.99 -0.05 -11.29
C LYS A 181 16.73 -0.44 -12.08
N ILE A 182 16.70 -0.15 -13.38
CA ILE A 182 15.53 -0.49 -14.24
C ILE A 182 15.31 -2.01 -14.27
N GLN A 183 16.39 -2.79 -14.36
CA GLN A 183 16.31 -4.24 -14.31
C GLN A 183 15.80 -4.73 -12.95
N ALA A 184 16.34 -4.22 -11.85
CA ALA A 184 15.90 -4.59 -10.50
C ALA A 184 14.40 -4.30 -10.29
N LEU A 185 13.92 -3.13 -10.70
CA LEU A 185 12.50 -2.78 -10.65
C LEU A 185 11.63 -3.63 -11.58
N THR A 186 12.20 -4.22 -12.62
CA THR A 186 11.46 -5.13 -13.52
C THR A 186 11.34 -6.50 -12.88
N ASN A 187 12.44 -7.06 -12.38
CA ASN A 187 12.45 -8.33 -11.66
C ASN A 187 11.48 -8.29 -10.45
N LEU A 188 11.52 -7.22 -9.66
CA LEU A 188 10.60 -7.08 -8.52
C LEU A 188 9.13 -7.00 -8.94
N ARG A 189 8.82 -6.42 -10.11
CA ARG A 189 7.43 -6.40 -10.63
C ARG A 189 6.97 -7.78 -11.08
N GLU A 190 7.88 -8.56 -11.67
CA GLU A 190 7.61 -9.95 -12.04
C GLU A 190 7.40 -10.79 -10.78
N GLU A 191 8.22 -10.60 -9.75
CA GLU A 191 8.05 -11.27 -8.46
C GLU A 191 6.71 -10.91 -7.78
N ILE A 192 6.32 -9.63 -7.78
CA ILE A 192 4.98 -9.21 -7.30
C ILE A 192 3.87 -9.89 -8.09
N ALA A 193 4.02 -10.00 -9.41
CA ALA A 193 3.04 -10.66 -10.26
C ALA A 193 2.94 -12.16 -9.95
N ASN A 194 4.07 -12.84 -9.76
CA ASN A 194 4.10 -14.26 -9.39
C ASN A 194 3.46 -14.51 -8.02
N LEU A 195 3.69 -13.62 -7.04
CA LEU A 195 3.04 -13.72 -5.73
C LEU A 195 1.53 -13.47 -5.82
N ALA A 196 1.10 -12.57 -6.72
CA ALA A 196 -0.33 -12.34 -6.98
C ALA A 196 -1.01 -13.57 -7.58
N GLU A 197 -0.34 -14.23 -8.53
CA GLU A 197 -0.79 -15.47 -9.16
C GLU A 197 -0.88 -16.60 -8.14
N GLN A 198 0.16 -16.81 -7.32
CA GLN A 198 0.11 -17.77 -6.21
C GLN A 198 -1.04 -17.49 -5.23
N ALA A 199 -1.30 -16.21 -4.93
CA ALA A 199 -2.43 -15.83 -4.08
C ALA A 199 -3.77 -16.22 -4.72
N GLN A 200 -3.89 -16.06 -6.04
CA GLN A 200 -5.09 -16.42 -6.80
C GLN A 200 -5.28 -17.94 -6.81
N GLU A 201 -4.24 -18.71 -7.15
CA GLU A 201 -4.29 -20.18 -7.15
C GLU A 201 -4.65 -20.72 -5.76
N SER A 202 -4.01 -20.19 -4.71
CA SER A 202 -4.30 -20.56 -3.32
C SER A 202 -5.76 -20.25 -2.94
N PHE A 203 -6.28 -19.08 -3.37
CA PHE A 203 -7.68 -18.72 -3.15
C PHE A 203 -8.65 -19.65 -3.88
N GLU A 204 -8.36 -19.98 -5.14
CA GLU A 204 -9.17 -20.90 -5.94
C GLU A 204 -9.22 -22.28 -5.30
N HIS A 205 -8.09 -22.81 -4.85
CA HIS A 205 -8.03 -24.06 -4.08
C HIS A 205 -8.86 -23.98 -2.79
N PHE A 206 -8.73 -22.88 -2.04
CA PHE A 206 -9.49 -22.68 -0.80
C PHE A 206 -11.01 -22.65 -1.06
N ILE A 207 -11.48 -22.09 -2.17
CA ILE A 207 -12.92 -22.06 -2.49
C ILE A 207 -13.39 -23.38 -3.11
N GLN A 208 -12.57 -24.10 -3.88
CA GLN A 208 -12.94 -25.39 -4.45
C GLN A 208 -13.17 -26.44 -3.36
N ASP A 209 -12.30 -26.51 -2.37
CA ASP A 209 -12.42 -27.40 -1.21
C ASP A 209 -13.59 -27.03 -0.27
N SER A 210 -14.31 -25.94 -0.57
CA SER A 210 -15.50 -25.49 0.17
C SER A 210 -16.83 -25.96 -0.43
N LYS A 211 -16.81 -26.54 -1.64
CA LYS A 211 -17.98 -27.09 -2.34
C LYS A 211 -18.19 -28.56 -2.01
#